data_AF-A0A914LVW7-F1
#
_entry.id   AF-A0A914LVW7-F1
#
_cell.length_a   1.000
_cell.length_b   1.000
_cell.length_c   1.000
_cell.angle_alpha   90.00
_cell.angle_beta   90.00
_cell.angle_gamma   90.00
#
_symmetry.space_group_name_H-M   'P 1'
#
loop_
_entity.id
_entity.type
_entity.pdbx_description
1 polymer ?
#
loop_
_entity_poly.entity_id
_entity_poly.type
_entity_poly.pdbx_seq_one_letter_code
_entity_poly.pdbx_strand_id
1 'polypeptide(L)' 'MHKQQKDKWTEKYSKLTQSLLIVLNDYSLVKFLPLDISDEDSIQELLSVIDVTIQYGEDADVKDRFPQFADNLDDY' A
#
# COMPACT_ATOMS: atom_id res chain seq x y z
N MET A 1 -13.97 0.28 34.45
CA MET A 1 -12.78 0.52 33.60
C MET A 1 -12.01 -0.79 33.46
N HIS A 2 -12.02 -1.40 32.28
CA HIS A 2 -11.30 -2.65 32.04
C HIS A 2 -9.80 -2.36 31.90
N LYS A 3 -9.01 -2.79 32.89
CA LYS A 3 -7.55 -2.76 32.83
C LYS A 3 -7.12 -3.88 31.87
N GLN A 4 -6.71 -3.53 30.65
CA GLN A 4 -6.04 -4.49 29.77
C GLN A 4 -4.72 -4.91 30.43
N GLN A 5 -4.55 -6.20 30.72
CA GLN A 5 -3.24 -6.73 31.11
C GLN A 5 -2.32 -6.62 29.90
N LYS A 6 -1.20 -5.88 30.05
CA LYS A 6 -0.16 -5.84 29.02
C LYS A 6 0.60 -7.16 29.06
N ASP A 7 0.63 -7.87 27.92
CA ASP A 7 1.49 -9.03 27.76
C ASP A 7 2.95 -8.67 28.01
N LYS A 8 3.70 -9.57 28.66
CA LYS A 8 5.14 -9.38 28.95
C LYS A 8 5.97 -9.07 27.70
N TRP A 9 5.53 -9.58 26.54
CA TRP A 9 6.12 -9.28 25.24
C TRP A 9 5.95 -7.80 24.86
N THR A 10 4.74 -7.28 25.01
CA THR A 10 4.40 -5.88 24.71
C THR A 10 5.18 -4.91 25.58
N GLU A 11 5.42 -5.24 26.86
CA GLU A 11 6.28 -4.42 27.72
C GLU A 11 7.74 -4.43 27.25
N LYS A 12 8.28 -5.61 26.91
CA LYS A 12 9.68 -5.76 26.47
C LYS A 12 9.99 -4.94 25.22
N TYR A 13 9.07 -4.90 24.26
CA TYR A 13 9.28 -4.21 22.97
C TYR A 13 8.55 -2.87 22.85
N SER A 14 7.96 -2.35 23.94
CA SER A 14 7.15 -1.13 23.90
C SER A 14 7.89 0.06 23.28
N LYS A 15 9.20 0.22 23.56
CA LYS A 15 10.01 1.30 23.01
C LYS A 15 10.25 1.12 21.51
N LEU A 16 10.53 -0.10 21.06
CA LEU A 16 10.72 -0.42 19.65
C LEU A 16 9.43 -0.17 18.86
N THR A 17 8.30 -0.66 19.36
CA THR A 17 6.98 -0.43 18.75
C THR A 17 6.67 1.07 18.63
N GLN A 18 7.00 1.87 19.66
CA GLN A 18 6.84 3.32 19.58
C GLN A 18 7.74 3.97 18.52
N SER A 19 9.02 3.62 18.46
CA SER A 19 9.91 4.12 17.41
C SER A 19 9.41 3.77 16.01
N LEU A 20 8.89 2.56 15.81
CA LEU A 20 8.31 2.14 14.55
C LEU A 20 7.07 2.97 14.19
N LEU A 21 6.18 3.21 15.16
CA LEU A 21 4.98 4.04 14.96
C LEU A 21 5.33 5.48 14.60
N ILE A 22 6.37 6.06 15.22
CA ILE A 22 6.86 7.40 14.87
C ILE A 22 7.27 7.44 13.40
N VAL A 23 8.09 6.48 12.95
CA VAL A 23 8.51 6.41 11.54
C VAL A 23 7.31 6.22 10.60
N LEU A 24 6.38 5.32 10.93
CA LEU A 24 5.18 5.11 10.12
C LEU A 24 4.36 6.40 9.97
N ASN A 25 4.22 7.16 11.05
CA ASN A 25 3.44 8.39 11.08
C ASN A 25 4.16 9.55 10.39
N ASP A 26 5.44 9.77 10.69
CA ASP A 26 6.24 10.89 10.16
C ASP A 26 6.41 10.80 8.64
N TYR A 27 6.50 9.59 8.10
CA TYR A 27 6.62 9.36 6.65
C TYR A 27 5.30 8.97 5.98
N SER A 28 4.17 8.97 6.70
CA SER A 28 2.84 8.62 6.16
C SER A 28 2.84 7.30 5.37
N LEU A 29 3.58 6.30 5.85
CA LEU A 29 3.73 5.00 5.18
C LEU A 29 2.44 4.17 5.22
N VAL A 30 1.54 4.50 6.15
CA VAL A 30 0.19 3.94 6.24
C VAL A 30 -0.78 5.10 6.31
N LYS A 31 -1.82 5.06 5.46
CA LYS A 31 -2.90 6.06 5.44
C LYS A 31 -4.22 5.35 5.69
N PHE A 32 -5.04 5.95 6.55
CA PHE A 32 -6.42 5.51 6.77
C PHE A 32 -7.34 6.40 5.95
N LEU A 33 -8.20 5.77 5.15
CA LEU A 33 -9.17 6.46 4.30
C LEU A 33 -10.58 6.06 4.75
N PRO A 34 -11.50 7.02 4.88
CA PRO A 34 -12.89 6.71 5.19
C PRO A 34 -13.56 6.03 3.99
N LEU A 35 -14.43 5.07 4.27
CA LEU A 35 -15.31 4.43 3.29
C LEU A 35 -16.75 4.74 3.66
N ASP A 36 -17.47 5.39 2.75
CA ASP A 36 -18.93 5.48 2.78
C ASP A 36 -19.50 4.69 1.59
N ILE A 37 -20.18 3.58 1.89
CA ILE A 37 -20.76 2.71 0.87
C ILE A 37 -22.00 3.29 0.19
N SER A 38 -22.57 4.36 0.75
CA SER A 38 -23.72 5.06 0.18
C SER A 38 -23.32 6.19 -0.77
N ASP A 39 -22.03 6.52 -0.81
CA ASP A 39 -21.46 7.58 -1.63
C ASP A 39 -20.56 6.97 -2.72
N GLU A 40 -20.99 7.13 -3.98
CA GLU A 40 -20.26 6.62 -5.14
C GLU A 40 -18.90 7.33 -5.30
N ASP A 41 -18.80 8.61 -4.95
CA ASP A 41 -17.55 9.37 -5.02
C ASP A 41 -16.53 8.84 -4.00
N SER A 42 -16.97 8.46 -2.80
CA SER A 42 -16.12 7.82 -1.78
C SER A 42 -15.52 6.51 -2.28
N ILE A 43 -16.31 5.68 -2.97
CA ILE A 43 -15.85 4.42 -3.55
C ILE A 43 -14.83 4.68 -4.66
N GLN A 44 -15.10 5.65 -5.54
CA GLN A 44 -14.24 5.98 -6.67
C GLN A 44 -12.89 6.58 -6.22
N GLU A 45 -12.89 7.40 -5.17
CA GLU A 45 -11.66 7.91 -4.55
C GLU A 45 -10.80 6.76 -4.01
N LEU A 46 -11.41 5.83 -3.27
CA LEU A 46 -10.69 4.67 -2.71
C LEU A 46 -10.09 3.78 -3.80
N LEU A 47 -10.84 3.51 -4.88
CA LEU A 47 -10.35 2.74 -6.02
C LEU A 47 -9.12 3.42 -6.65
N SER A 48 -9.20 4.74 -6.86
CA SER A 48 -8.08 5.52 -7.41
C SER A 48 -6.83 5.44 -6.52
N VAL A 49 -6.99 5.48 -5.19
CA VAL A 49 -5.86 5.35 -4.27
C VAL A 49 -5.27 3.94 -4.28
N ILE A 50 -6.11 2.90 -4.38
CA ILE A 50 -5.66 1.51 -4.50
C ILE A 50 -4.81 1.34 -5.75
N ASP A 51 -5.27 1.84 -6.89
CA ASP A 51 -4.55 1.74 -8.17
C ASP A 51 -3.16 2.38 -8.08
N VAL A 52 -3.08 3.61 -7.58
CA VAL A 52 -1.80 4.33 -7.37
C VAL A 52 -0.89 3.59 -6.39
N THR A 53 -1.45 2.99 -5.34
CA THR A 53 -0.67 2.29 -4.31
C THR A 53 -0.09 0.97 -4.84
N ILE A 54 -0.85 0.23 -5.64
CA ILE A 54 -0.41 -1.05 -6.23
C ILE A 54 0.66 -0.81 -7.31
N GLN A 55 0.57 0.29 -8.05
CA GLN A 55 1.54 0.65 -9.09
C GLN A 55 2.93 1.06 -8.54
N TYR A 56 3.05 1.27 -7.22
CA TYR A 56 4.34 1.60 -6.62
C TYR A 56 5.35 0.45 -6.77
N GLY A 57 6.43 0.72 -7.51
CA GLY A 57 7.52 -0.25 -7.74
C GLY A 57 7.52 -0.89 -9.12
N GLU A 58 6.46 -0.69 -9.92
CA GLU A 58 6.40 -1.18 -11.31
C GLU A 58 7.48 -0.54 -12.20
N ASP A 59 7.86 0.72 -11.93
CA ASP A 59 8.97 1.40 -12.63
C ASP A 59 10.35 0.75 -12.37
N ALA A 60 10.47 -0.04 -11.31
CA ALA A 60 11.69 -0.79 -10.97
C ALA A 60 11.69 -2.21 -11.56
N ASP A 61 10.57 -2.67 -12.11
CA ASP A 61 10.50 -3.95 -12.79
C ASP A 61 11.30 -3.91 -14.11
N VAL A 62 11.99 -5.01 -14.41
CA VAL A 62 12.74 -5.14 -15.64
C VAL A 62 11.74 -5.15 -16.79
N LYS A 63 11.72 -4.09 -17.60
CA LYS A 63 10.97 -4.10 -18.86
C LYS A 63 11.46 -5.29 -19.67
N ASP A 64 10.61 -6.30 -19.78
CA ASP A 64 10.87 -7.44 -20.63
C ASP A 64 11.17 -6.90 -22.03
N ARG A 65 12.37 -7.17 -22.52
CA ARG A 65 12.74 -6.92 -23.93
C ARG A 65 12.11 -8.00 -24.79
N PHE A 66 10.84 -8.33 -24.57
CA PHE A 66 10.08 -9.09 -25.55
C PHE A 66 9.80 -8.12 -26.70
N PRO A 67 10.32 -8.38 -27.90
CA PRO A 67 10.01 -7.56 -29.05
C PRO A 67 8.51 -7.72 -29.31
N GLN A 68 7.72 -6.69 -28.99
CA GLN A 68 6.31 -6.55 -29.40
C GLN A 68 6.17 -6.30 -30.92
N PHE A 69 7.04 -6.90 -31.74
CA PHE A 69 7.04 -6.76 -33.20
C PHE A 69 7.44 -8.09 -33.86
N ALA A 70 6.75 -9.17 -33.53
CA ALA A 70 6.67 -10.34 -34.41
C ALA A 70 5.40 -10.32 -35.29
N ASP A 71 4.62 -9.23 -35.23
CA ASP A 71 3.39 -9.04 -36.04
C ASP A 71 3.66 -8.47 -37.44
N ASN A 72 4.91 -8.52 -37.93
CA ASN A 72 5.29 -8.09 -39.29
C ASN A 72 5.83 -9.25 -40.14
N LEU A 73 5.23 -10.44 -40.06
CA LEU A 73 5.63 -11.61 -40.87
C LEU A 73 4.55 -12.10 -41.86
N ASP A 74 3.57 -11.25 -42.21
CA ASP A 74 2.52 -11.59 -43.19
C ASP A 74 2.56 -10.76 -44.49
N ASP A 75 3.65 -10.03 -44.76
CA ASP A 75 3.87 -9.36 -46.06
C ASP A 75 5.26 -9.72 -46.62
N TYR A 76 5.42 -10.94 -47.14
CA TYR A 76 6.38 -11.29 -48.22
C TYR A 76 6.10 -12.68 -48.82
#